data_AF-B8F0W4-F1
#
_entry.id   AF-B8F0W4-F1
#
_cell.length_a   1.000
_cell.length_b   1.000
_cell.length_c   1.000
_cell.angle_alpha   90.00
_cell.angle_beta   90.00
_cell.angle_gamma   90.00
#
_symmetry.space_group_name_H-M   'P 1'
#
loop_
_entity.id
_entity.type
_entity.pdbx_description
1 polymer ?
#
loop_
_entity_poly.entity_id
_entity_poly.type
_entity_poly.pdbx_seq_one_letter_code
_entity_poly.pdbx_strand_id
1 'polypeptide(L)'
;MKPVLTNTASITEEQIYNEFIRLGMEQLIAQDLSKRYYHNELTYRDLENLEKQFGIKFDNLVSKIDSIEKNLDTKIDSVKSELTTKIDGVEKNLNTKIDFVEKNLNIKIDGLDAKIDTIEKNLKQDMSNLEENLKQNLDEKLKIHEKFLLEKLNISNRLIIIITIIIAPIAISSIANIITSIINGFPK
;
A
#
# COMPACT_ATOMS: atom_id res chain seq x y z
N MET A 1 40.69 21.73 -70.25
CA MET A 1 42.04 22.35 -70.14
C MET A 1 43.07 21.32 -70.59
N LYS A 2 43.89 21.62 -71.60
CA LYS A 2 45.06 20.80 -71.97
C LYS A 2 46.06 20.82 -70.80
N PRO A 3 46.70 19.70 -70.44
CA PRO A 3 47.83 19.75 -69.54
C PRO A 3 48.98 20.48 -70.25
N VAL A 4 49.46 21.55 -69.64
CA VAL A 4 50.74 22.17 -70.01
C VAL A 4 51.81 21.17 -69.62
N LEU A 5 52.45 20.57 -70.61
CA LEU A 5 53.69 19.81 -70.41
C LEU A 5 54.78 20.82 -70.01
N THR A 6 54.90 21.07 -68.71
CA THR A 6 56.12 21.67 -68.18
C THR A 6 57.22 20.65 -68.39
N ASN A 7 58.09 20.89 -69.37
CA ASN A 7 59.37 20.21 -69.50
C ASN A 7 60.22 20.57 -68.27
N THR A 8 59.95 19.93 -67.14
CA THR A 8 60.85 19.99 -65.99
C THR A 8 62.07 19.21 -66.44
N ALA A 9 63.17 19.91 -66.73
CA ALA A 9 64.47 19.28 -66.91
C ALA A 9 64.72 18.43 -65.65
N SER A 10 64.55 17.11 -65.78
CA SER A 10 64.78 16.20 -64.66
C SER A 10 66.28 16.19 -64.41
N ILE A 11 66.67 16.63 -63.21
CA ILE A 11 68.07 16.58 -62.79
C ILE A 11 68.45 15.10 -62.72
N THR A 12 69.44 14.67 -63.48
CA THR A 12 69.94 13.29 -63.49
C THR A 12 70.85 13.02 -62.29
N GLU A 13 71.00 11.75 -61.90
CA GLU A 13 71.97 11.33 -60.88
C GLU A 13 73.39 11.84 -61.18
N GLU A 14 73.80 11.78 -62.45
CA GLU A 14 75.11 12.24 -62.92
C GLU A 14 75.27 13.76 -62.74
N GLN A 15 74.22 14.55 -62.99
CA GLN A 15 74.25 15.99 -62.73
C GLN A 15 74.40 16.31 -61.24
N ILE A 16 73.74 15.55 -60.36
CA ILE A 16 73.86 15.69 -58.91
C ILE A 16 75.28 15.30 -58.45
N TYR A 17 75.79 14.17 -58.97
CA TYR A 17 77.14 13.70 -58.69
C TYR A 17 78.21 14.73 -59.09
N ASN A 18 78.15 15.24 -60.33
CA ASN A 18 79.11 16.21 -60.84
C ASN A 18 79.07 17.53 -60.04
N GLU A 19 77.90 17.93 -59.57
CA GLU A 19 77.75 19.11 -58.70
C GLU A 19 78.39 18.86 -57.32
N PHE A 20 78.20 17.69 -56.71
CA PHE A 20 78.88 17.34 -55.45
C PHE A 20 80.40 17.29 -55.60
N ILE A 21 80.92 16.75 -56.70
CA ILE A 21 82.36 16.78 -57.01
C ILE A 21 82.84 18.22 -57.18
N ARG A 22 82.09 19.08 -57.89
CA ARG A 22 82.40 20.50 -58.08
C ARG A 22 82.47 21.26 -56.75
N LEU A 23 81.67 20.88 -55.77
CA LEU A 23 81.66 21.43 -54.41
C LEU A 23 82.79 20.86 -53.51
N GLY A 24 83.63 19.98 -54.04
CA GLY A 24 84.80 19.43 -53.33
C GLY A 24 84.50 18.20 -52.48
N MET A 25 83.37 17.51 -52.72
CA MET A 25 83.05 16.26 -52.05
C MET A 25 83.96 15.12 -52.53
N GLU A 26 84.34 14.22 -51.62
CA GLU A 26 85.10 13.00 -51.95
C GLU A 26 84.29 12.10 -52.90
N GLN A 27 84.96 11.41 -53.83
CA GLN A 27 84.34 10.73 -54.96
C GLN A 27 83.35 9.64 -54.55
N LEU A 28 83.71 8.79 -53.59
CA LEU A 28 82.84 7.71 -53.10
C LEU A 28 81.64 8.27 -52.33
N ILE A 29 81.85 9.33 -51.54
CA ILE A 29 80.78 10.02 -50.82
C ILE A 29 79.81 10.69 -51.80
N ALA A 30 80.33 11.36 -52.83
CA ALA A 30 79.53 12.01 -53.86
C ALA A 30 78.69 10.99 -54.64
N GLN A 31 79.27 9.84 -54.97
CA GLN A 31 78.59 8.75 -55.68
C GLN A 31 77.46 8.13 -54.84
N ASP A 32 77.70 7.89 -53.54
CA ASP A 32 76.68 7.36 -52.63
C ASP A 32 75.54 8.37 -52.40
N LEU A 33 75.86 9.64 -52.16
CA LEU A 33 74.85 10.68 -51.91
C LEU A 33 74.07 11.07 -53.16
N SER A 34 74.68 11.13 -54.35
CA SER A 34 73.96 11.44 -55.58
C SER A 34 72.89 10.41 -55.88
N LYS A 35 73.21 9.13 -55.68
CA LYS A 35 72.28 8.02 -55.82
C LYS A 35 71.13 8.10 -54.82
N ARG A 36 71.44 8.31 -53.53
CA ARG A 36 70.43 8.46 -52.47
C ARG A 36 69.52 9.66 -52.69
N TYR A 37 70.06 10.78 -53.17
CA TYR A 37 69.31 11.99 -53.44
C TYR A 37 68.44 11.84 -54.69
N TYR A 38 68.98 11.30 -55.78
CA TYR A 38 68.24 11.07 -57.02
C TYR A 38 67.07 10.10 -56.83
N HIS A 39 67.26 9.05 -56.03
CA HIS A 39 66.23 8.06 -55.72
C HIS A 39 65.40 8.38 -54.47
N ASN A 40 65.60 9.54 -53.83
CA ASN A 40 64.94 9.94 -52.59
C ASN A 40 64.99 8.88 -51.46
N GLU A 41 66.04 8.05 -51.41
CA GLU A 41 66.15 6.92 -50.48
C GLU A 41 66.11 7.36 -49.00
N LEU A 42 66.61 8.57 -48.71
CA LEU A 42 66.54 9.18 -47.37
C LEU A 42 65.09 9.52 -46.98
N THR A 43 64.30 10.07 -47.91
CA THR A 43 62.90 10.46 -47.68
C THR A 43 62.00 9.25 -47.45
N TYR A 44 62.19 8.16 -48.20
CA TYR A 44 61.39 6.94 -48.01
C TYR A 44 61.62 6.30 -46.64
N ARG A 45 62.86 6.30 -46.13
CA ARG A 45 63.18 5.77 -44.81
C ARG A 45 62.53 6.57 -43.68
N ASP A 46 62.50 7.90 -43.80
CA ASP A 46 61.84 8.76 -42.81
C ASP A 46 60.32 8.56 -42.80
N LEU A 47 59.70 8.39 -43.99
CA LEU A 47 58.29 8.06 -44.10
C LEU A 47 57.95 6.69 -43.48
N GLU A 48 58.77 5.67 -43.73
CA GLU A 48 58.60 4.34 -43.13
C GLU A 48 58.71 4.42 -41.59
N ASN A 49 59.66 5.20 -41.08
CA ASN A 49 59.80 5.43 -39.64
C ASN A 49 58.60 6.15 -39.04
N LEU A 50 58.05 7.15 -39.73
CA LEU A 50 56.83 7.84 -39.31
C LEU A 50 55.63 6.90 -39.31
N GLU A 51 55.44 6.11 -40.37
CA GLU A 51 54.37 5.11 -40.48
C GLU A 51 54.42 4.12 -39.32
N LYS A 52 55.61 3.55 -39.02
CA LYS A 52 55.80 2.66 -37.88
C LYS A 52 55.45 3.34 -36.55
N GLN A 53 55.91 4.57 -36.33
CA GLN A 53 55.61 5.31 -35.11
C GLN A 53 54.12 5.62 -34.97
N PHE A 54 53.45 5.98 -36.06
CA PHE A 54 52.01 6.20 -36.07
C PHE A 54 51.23 4.91 -35.81
N GLY A 55 51.62 3.79 -36.43
CA GLY A 55 51.04 2.48 -36.17
C GLY A 55 51.13 2.10 -34.70
N ILE A 56 52.32 2.19 -34.11
CA ILE A 56 52.53 1.92 -32.67
C ILE A 56 51.67 2.83 -31.79
N LYS A 57 51.57 4.13 -32.11
CA LYS A 57 50.74 5.05 -31.33
C LYS A 57 49.25 4.76 -31.50
N PHE A 58 48.83 4.35 -32.68
CA PHE A 58 47.45 3.98 -32.97
C PHE A 58 47.05 2.71 -32.22
N ASP A 59 47.86 1.66 -32.29
CA ASP A 59 47.63 0.40 -31.57
C ASP A 59 47.56 0.61 -30.04
N ASN A 60 48.44 1.48 -29.52
CA ASN A 60 48.40 1.88 -28.11
C ASN A 60 47.12 2.64 -27.75
N LEU A 61 46.59 3.47 -28.66
CA LEU A 61 45.34 4.19 -28.45
C LEU A 61 44.15 3.22 -28.45
N VAL A 62 44.08 2.32 -29.43
CA VAL A 62 43.06 1.26 -29.51
C VAL A 62 43.08 0.42 -28.23
N SER A 63 44.26 -0.05 -27.81
CA SER A 63 44.40 -0.83 -26.58
C SER A 63 43.93 -0.09 -25.32
N LYS A 64 44.14 1.24 -25.25
CA LYS A 64 43.65 2.07 -24.15
C LYS A 64 42.13 2.22 -24.20
N ILE A 65 41.55 2.38 -25.38
CA ILE A 65 40.10 2.47 -25.57
C ILE A 65 39.44 1.16 -25.16
N ASP A 66 39.95 0.02 -25.64
CA ASP A 66 39.42 -1.32 -25.28
C ASP A 66 39.48 -1.58 -23.77
N SER A 67 40.57 -1.14 -23.13
CA SER A 67 40.72 -1.23 -21.66
C SER A 67 39.71 -0.35 -20.93
N ILE A 68 39.45 0.86 -21.42
CA ILE A 68 38.43 1.76 -20.86
C ILE A 68 37.03 1.15 -21.02
N GLU A 69 36.70 0.65 -22.21
CA GLU A 69 35.41 0.00 -22.51
C GLU A 69 35.15 -1.16 -21.54
N LYS A 70 36.10 -2.09 -21.43
CA LYS A 70 35.99 -3.23 -20.49
C LYS A 70 35.83 -2.80 -19.04
N ASN A 71 36.53 -1.74 -18.62
CA ASN A 71 36.42 -1.19 -17.27
C ASN A 71 35.05 -0.54 -17.03
N LEU A 72 34.47 0.12 -18.05
CA LEU A 72 33.14 0.71 -17.97
C LEU A 72 32.07 -0.39 -17.91
N ASP A 73 32.15 -1.41 -18.75
CA ASP A 73 31.23 -2.56 -18.71
C ASP A 73 31.22 -3.22 -17.33
N THR A 74 32.42 -3.48 -16.78
CA THR A 74 32.56 -4.07 -15.43
C THR A 74 31.92 -3.19 -14.36
N LYS A 75 32.07 -1.86 -14.46
CA LYS A 75 31.44 -0.91 -13.52
C LYS A 75 29.93 -0.88 -13.67
N ILE A 76 29.42 -0.92 -14.90
CA ILE A 76 27.98 -0.93 -15.19
C ILE A 76 27.35 -2.21 -14.62
N ASP A 77 27.96 -3.36 -14.85
CA ASP A 77 27.47 -4.64 -14.32
C ASP A 77 27.49 -4.67 -12.79
N SER A 78 28.55 -4.13 -12.17
CA SER A 78 28.64 -4.01 -10.71
C SER A 78 27.52 -3.14 -10.14
N VAL A 79 27.28 -1.95 -10.72
CA VAL A 79 26.19 -1.05 -10.30
C VAL A 79 24.83 -1.71 -10.50
N LYS A 80 24.62 -2.38 -11.64
CA LYS A 80 23.37 -3.11 -11.91
C LYS A 80 23.12 -4.19 -10.85
N SER A 81 24.13 -4.98 -10.51
CA SER A 81 24.04 -6.03 -9.48
C SER A 81 23.74 -5.45 -8.09
N GLU A 82 24.39 -4.34 -7.72
CA GLU A 82 24.16 -3.68 -6.44
C GLU A 82 22.73 -3.12 -6.35
N LEU A 83 22.24 -2.49 -7.43
CA LEU A 83 20.87 -1.97 -7.51
C LEU A 83 19.84 -3.09 -7.44
N THR A 84 20.01 -4.19 -8.18
CA THR A 84 19.13 -5.37 -8.08
C THR A 84 19.08 -5.90 -6.65
N THR A 85 20.23 -6.08 -6.01
CA THR A 85 20.30 -6.56 -4.62
C THR A 85 19.58 -5.62 -3.64
N LYS A 86 19.73 -4.30 -3.82
CA LYS A 86 19.02 -3.30 -3.00
C LYS A 86 17.51 -3.33 -3.22
N ILE A 87 17.07 -3.46 -4.46
CA ILE A 87 15.64 -3.55 -4.81
C ILE A 87 15.02 -4.79 -4.18
N ASP A 88 15.66 -5.96 -4.35
CA ASP A 88 15.18 -7.22 -3.76
C ASP A 88 15.13 -7.14 -2.22
N GLY A 89 16.12 -6.48 -1.60
CA GLY A 89 16.15 -6.22 -0.16
C GLY A 89 14.99 -5.34 0.32
N VAL A 90 14.68 -4.27 -0.43
CA VAL A 90 13.54 -3.38 -0.15
C VAL A 90 12.22 -4.13 -0.31
N GLU A 91 12.04 -4.88 -1.40
CA GLU A 91 10.84 -5.66 -1.66
C GLU A 91 10.57 -6.66 -0.53
N LYS A 92 11.58 -7.43 -0.13
CA LYS A 92 11.47 -8.38 0.99
C LYS A 92 11.10 -7.70 2.30
N ASN A 93 11.70 -6.53 2.59
CA ASN A 93 11.39 -5.78 3.82
C ASN A 93 9.96 -5.26 3.83
N LEU A 94 9.49 -4.75 2.68
CA LEU A 94 8.13 -4.25 2.54
C LEU A 94 7.11 -5.37 2.67
N ASN A 95 7.32 -6.52 2.00
CA ASN A 95 6.44 -7.69 2.15
C ASN A 95 6.34 -8.14 3.61
N THR A 96 7.47 -8.25 4.31
CA THR A 96 7.50 -8.62 5.74
C THR A 96 6.71 -7.62 6.60
N LYS A 97 6.82 -6.31 6.32
CA LYS A 97 6.08 -5.28 7.06
C LYS A 97 4.59 -5.33 6.76
N ILE A 98 4.20 -5.57 5.52
CA ILE A 98 2.80 -5.72 5.10
C ILE A 98 2.18 -6.92 5.82
N ASP A 99 2.82 -8.09 5.77
CA ASP A 99 2.35 -9.30 6.46
C ASP A 99 2.17 -9.08 7.97
N PHE A 100 3.11 -8.36 8.60
CA PHE A 100 3.02 -8.02 10.01
C PHE A 100 1.85 -7.08 10.32
N VAL A 101 1.61 -6.07 9.48
CA VAL A 101 0.48 -5.15 9.63
C VAL A 101 -0.83 -5.90 9.43
N GLU A 102 -0.94 -6.72 8.39
CA GLU A 102 -2.14 -7.54 8.12
C GLU A 102 -2.48 -8.44 9.30
N LYS A 103 -1.50 -9.19 9.82
CA LYS A 103 -1.69 -10.06 10.98
C LYS A 103 -2.17 -9.30 12.21
N ASN A 104 -1.59 -8.13 12.49
CA ASN A 104 -2.00 -7.31 13.64
C ASN A 104 -3.40 -6.71 13.47
N LEU A 105 -3.78 -6.33 12.24
CA LEU A 105 -5.13 -5.85 11.95
C LEU A 105 -6.15 -6.97 12.12
N ASN A 106 -5.87 -8.18 11.63
CA ASN A 106 -6.75 -9.34 11.83
C ASN A 106 -6.96 -9.64 13.32
N ILE A 107 -5.90 -9.67 14.13
CA ILE A 107 -6.01 -9.85 15.59
C ILE A 107 -6.88 -8.76 16.25
N LYS A 108 -6.75 -7.51 15.80
CA LYS A 108 -7.58 -6.42 16.33
C LYS A 108 -9.04 -6.54 15.92
N ILE A 109 -9.31 -6.99 14.69
CA ILE A 109 -10.67 -7.25 14.20
C ILE A 109 -11.30 -8.39 14.98
N ASP A 110 -10.61 -9.53 15.12
CA ASP A 110 -11.09 -10.67 15.93
C ASP A 110 -11.39 -10.24 17.37
N GLY A 111 -10.53 -9.38 17.95
CA GLY A 111 -10.73 -8.82 19.28
C GLY A 111 -11.90 -7.85 19.39
N LEU A 112 -12.27 -7.16 18.31
CA LEU A 112 -13.48 -6.33 18.25
C LEU A 112 -14.73 -7.19 18.10
N ASP A 113 -14.70 -8.21 17.25
CA ASP A 113 -15.81 -9.15 17.06
C ASP A 113 -16.17 -9.84 18.39
N ALA A 114 -15.18 -10.34 19.13
CA ALA A 114 -15.40 -10.95 20.45
C ALA A 114 -16.02 -9.96 21.48
N LYS A 115 -15.66 -8.68 21.41
CA LYS A 115 -16.26 -7.64 22.27
C LYS A 115 -17.70 -7.35 21.86
N ILE A 116 -17.98 -7.31 20.56
CA ILE A 116 -19.33 -7.11 20.02
C ILE A 116 -20.22 -8.28 20.44
N ASP A 117 -19.77 -9.53 20.28
CA ASP A 117 -20.50 -10.73 20.71
C ASP A 117 -20.83 -10.69 22.20
N THR A 118 -19.87 -10.25 23.02
CA THR A 118 -20.07 -10.10 24.47
C THR A 118 -21.12 -9.03 24.79
N ILE A 119 -21.05 -7.87 24.12
CA ILE A 119 -22.04 -6.81 24.28
C ILE A 119 -23.43 -7.29 23.85
N GLU A 120 -23.54 -7.98 22.72
CA GLU A 120 -24.81 -8.51 22.22
C GLU A 120 -25.42 -9.52 23.19
N LYS A 121 -24.61 -10.43 23.75
CA LYS A 121 -25.04 -11.38 24.76
C LYS A 121 -25.56 -10.68 26.02
N ASN A 122 -24.83 -9.69 26.52
CA ASN A 122 -25.21 -8.94 27.71
C ASN A 122 -26.52 -8.17 27.48
N LEU A 123 -26.66 -7.49 26.33
CA LEU A 123 -27.90 -6.79 25.97
C LEU A 123 -29.10 -7.74 25.87
N LYS A 124 -28.92 -8.93 25.26
CA LYS A 124 -29.97 -9.96 25.21
C LYS A 124 -30.39 -10.40 26.62
N GLN A 125 -29.43 -10.57 27.51
CA GLN A 125 -29.70 -10.94 28.91
C GLN A 125 -30.44 -9.81 29.65
N ASP A 126 -29.97 -8.57 29.53
CA ASP A 126 -30.59 -7.40 30.16
C ASP A 126 -32.03 -7.19 29.67
N MET A 127 -32.28 -7.37 28.36
CA MET A 127 -33.63 -7.32 27.79
C MET A 127 -34.53 -8.43 28.35
N SER A 128 -34.01 -9.66 28.47
CA SER A 128 -34.76 -10.79 29.03
C SER A 128 -35.12 -10.55 30.49
N ASN A 129 -34.17 -10.06 31.29
CA ASN A 129 -34.39 -9.70 32.70
C ASN A 129 -35.42 -8.57 32.82
N LEU A 130 -35.35 -7.56 31.96
CA LEU A 130 -36.32 -6.46 31.95
C LEU A 130 -37.73 -6.96 31.60
N GLU A 131 -37.86 -7.83 30.60
CA GLU A 131 -39.13 -8.44 30.22
C GLU A 131 -39.73 -9.24 31.39
N GLU A 132 -38.92 -10.05 32.07
CA GLU A 132 -39.36 -10.83 33.22
C GLU A 132 -39.82 -9.92 34.38
N ASN A 133 -39.03 -8.90 34.73
CA ASN A 133 -39.38 -7.94 35.77
C ASN A 133 -40.69 -7.20 35.48
N LEU A 134 -40.91 -6.80 34.22
CA LEU A 134 -42.15 -6.15 33.80
C LEU A 134 -43.36 -7.09 33.91
N LYS A 135 -43.23 -8.35 33.48
CA LYS A 135 -44.28 -9.36 33.64
C LYS A 135 -44.62 -9.60 35.11
N GLN A 136 -43.61 -9.80 35.95
CA GLN A 136 -43.79 -10.02 37.39
C GLN A 136 -44.50 -8.83 38.07
N ASN A 137 -44.09 -7.58 37.77
CA ASN A 137 -44.73 -6.39 38.34
C ASN A 137 -46.19 -6.26 37.92
N LEU A 138 -46.50 -6.56 36.65
CA LEU A 138 -47.85 -6.51 36.12
C LEU A 138 -48.73 -7.59 36.78
N ASP A 139 -48.24 -8.82 36.87
CA ASP A 139 -48.93 -9.93 37.52
C ASP A 139 -49.22 -9.64 39.00
N GLU A 140 -48.26 -9.06 39.73
CA GLU A 140 -48.42 -8.67 41.12
C GLU A 140 -49.53 -7.60 41.28
N LYS A 141 -49.50 -6.56 40.45
CA LYS A 141 -50.54 -5.51 40.46
C LYS A 141 -51.92 -6.06 40.10
N LEU A 142 -52.01 -6.96 39.12
CA LEU A 142 -53.28 -7.61 38.74
C LEU A 142 -53.84 -8.45 39.89
N LYS A 143 -53.02 -9.30 40.52
CA LYS A 143 -53.42 -10.10 41.69
C LYS A 143 -53.92 -9.24 42.85
N ILE A 144 -53.23 -8.13 43.14
CA ILE A 144 -53.66 -7.18 44.18
C ILE A 144 -55.03 -6.58 43.81
N HIS A 145 -55.22 -6.16 42.56
CA HIS A 145 -56.48 -5.57 42.10
C HIS A 145 -57.63 -6.58 42.14
N GLU A 146 -57.42 -7.81 41.67
CA GLU A 146 -58.39 -8.91 41.74
C GLU A 146 -58.82 -9.20 43.18
N LYS A 147 -57.86 -9.31 44.11
CA LYS A 147 -58.14 -9.52 45.53
C LYS A 147 -58.98 -8.39 46.13
N PHE A 148 -58.66 -7.14 45.80
CA PHE A 148 -59.41 -5.96 46.25
C PHE A 148 -60.85 -5.94 45.73
N LEU A 149 -61.07 -6.29 44.46
CA LEU A 149 -62.42 -6.39 43.88
C LEU A 149 -63.24 -7.51 44.54
N LEU A 150 -62.63 -8.68 44.77
CA LEU A 150 -63.26 -9.80 45.49
C LEU A 150 -63.67 -9.39 46.91
N GLU A 151 -62.82 -8.68 47.62
CA GLU A 151 -63.12 -8.18 48.97
C GLU A 151 -64.29 -7.19 48.97
N LYS A 152 -64.29 -6.23 48.04
CA LYS A 152 -65.43 -5.29 47.85
C LYS A 152 -66.73 -6.03 47.55
N LEU A 153 -66.71 -6.98 46.63
CA LEU A 153 -67.91 -7.76 46.27
C LEU A 153 -68.43 -8.55 47.48
N ASN A 154 -67.54 -9.14 48.27
CA ASN A 154 -67.92 -9.90 49.46
C ASN A 154 -68.54 -8.99 50.54
N ILE A 155 -68.00 -7.79 50.76
CA ILE A 155 -68.59 -6.78 51.65
C ILE A 155 -69.98 -6.37 51.16
N SER A 156 -70.12 -6.04 49.87
CA SER A 156 -71.42 -5.70 49.27
C SER A 156 -72.43 -6.83 49.43
N ASN A 157 -72.03 -8.08 49.20
CA ASN A 157 -72.90 -9.24 49.36
C ASN A 157 -73.35 -9.42 50.82
N ARG A 158 -72.45 -9.26 51.79
CA ARG A 158 -72.79 -9.27 53.22
C ARG A 158 -73.80 -8.18 53.58
N LEU A 159 -73.64 -6.96 53.05
CA LEU A 159 -74.59 -5.86 53.27
C LEU A 159 -75.97 -6.17 52.67
N ILE A 160 -76.03 -6.71 51.46
CA ILE A 160 -77.29 -7.13 50.83
C ILE A 160 -78.00 -8.16 51.71
N ILE A 161 -77.28 -9.20 52.15
CA ILE A 161 -77.82 -10.24 53.03
C ILE A 161 -78.40 -9.63 54.32
N ILE A 162 -77.68 -8.70 54.97
CA ILE A 162 -78.17 -8.01 56.17
C ILE A 162 -79.45 -7.21 55.88
N ILE A 163 -79.49 -6.46 54.78
CA ILE A 163 -80.66 -5.67 54.39
C ILE A 163 -81.86 -6.57 54.13
N THR A 164 -81.68 -7.66 53.37
CA THR A 164 -82.76 -8.56 52.98
C THR A 164 -83.29 -9.39 54.15
N ILE A 165 -82.41 -9.91 55.01
CA ILE A 165 -82.79 -10.83 56.10
C ILE A 165 -83.23 -10.09 57.36
N ILE A 166 -82.58 -8.96 57.69
CA ILE A 166 -82.80 -8.29 58.98
C ILE A 166 -83.65 -7.04 58.79
N ILE A 167 -83.21 -6.11 57.93
CA ILE A 167 -83.79 -4.76 57.88
C ILE A 167 -85.17 -4.76 57.19
N ALA A 168 -85.30 -5.42 56.06
CA ALA A 168 -86.55 -5.44 55.29
C ALA A 168 -87.74 -6.05 56.07
N PRO A 169 -87.61 -7.21 56.75
CA PRO A 169 -88.72 -7.76 57.54
C PRO A 169 -89.17 -6.84 58.69
N ILE A 170 -88.22 -6.21 59.39
CA ILE A 170 -88.51 -5.27 60.48
C ILE A 170 -89.29 -4.06 59.94
N ALA A 171 -88.86 -3.49 58.81
CA ALA A 171 -89.54 -2.36 58.19
C ALA A 171 -90.97 -2.73 57.73
N ILE A 172 -91.13 -3.89 57.09
CA ILE A 172 -92.45 -4.40 56.65
C ILE A 172 -93.38 -4.58 57.85
N SER A 173 -92.91 -5.22 58.93
CA SER A 173 -93.72 -5.42 60.14
C SER A 173 -94.15 -4.09 60.78
N SER A 174 -93.25 -3.09 60.80
CA SER A 174 -93.55 -1.78 61.38
C SER A 174 -94.61 -1.04 60.57
N ILE A 175 -94.51 -1.06 59.24
CA ILE A 175 -95.52 -0.45 58.35
C ILE A 175 -96.86 -1.18 58.45
N ALA A 176 -96.85 -2.52 58.49
CA ALA A 176 -98.07 -3.33 58.63
C ALA A 176 -98.84 -2.99 59.93
N ASN A 177 -98.12 -2.74 61.03
CA ASN A 177 -98.71 -2.31 62.31
C ASN A 177 -99.37 -0.93 62.20
N ILE A 178 -98.73 0.02 61.49
CA ILE A 178 -99.32 1.36 61.27
C ILE A 178 -100.59 1.24 60.41
N ILE A 179 -100.55 0.47 59.33
CA ILE A 179 -101.70 0.27 58.44
C ILE A 179 -102.86 -0.40 59.17
N THR A 180 -102.62 -1.46 59.95
CA THR A 180 -103.67 -2.11 60.75
C THR A 180 -104.26 -1.17 61.80
N SER A 181 -103.45 -0.33 62.45
CA SER A 181 -103.94 0.71 63.37
C SER A 181 -104.84 1.73 62.67
N ILE A 182 -104.51 2.11 61.43
CA ILE A 182 -105.33 3.03 60.63
C ILE A 182 -106.65 2.36 60.23
N ILE A 183 -106.60 1.13 59.71
CA ILE A 183 -107.79 0.37 59.28
C ILE A 183 -108.75 0.11 60.45
N ASN A 184 -108.25 -0.31 61.62
CA ASN A 184 -109.08 -0.52 62.81
C ASN A 184 -109.59 0.78 63.45
N GLY A 185 -108.99 1.92 63.10
CA GLY A 185 -109.44 3.25 63.51
C GLY A 185 -110.58 3.82 62.64
N PHE A 186 -110.92 3.17 61.52
CA PHE A 186 -112.13 3.50 60.75
C PHE A 186 -113.34 2.74 61.32
N PRO A 187 -114.43 3.42 61.72
CA PRO A 187 -115.64 2.78 62.24
C PRO A 187 -116.34 1.94 61.17
N LYS A 188 -116.85 0.76 61.55
CA LYS A 188 -117.83 -0.02 60.76
C LYS A 188 -119.22 0.59 60.82
#